data_AF-A0A955F0J3-F1
#
_entry.id   AF-A0A955F0J3-F1
#
_cell.length_a   1.000
_cell.length_b   1.000
_cell.length_c   1.000
_cell.angle_alpha   90.00
_cell.angle_beta   90.00
_cell.angle_gamma   90.00
#
_symmetry.space_group_name_H-M   'P 1'
#
loop_
_entity.id
_entity.type
_entity.pdbx_description
1 polymer ?
#
loop_
_entity_poly.entity_id
_entity_poly.type
_entity_poly.pdbx_seq_one_letter_code
_entity_poly.pdbx_strand_id
1 'polypeptide(L)'
;MTTFGRHRDLQLDFPPTAVPIVIVGANEAGKSTLFEFVVTMLFGFEPADRSSHPYRPWVDGGVLGGSLDLELGDGEVSVVTRELADRPRGERRYASGHRLTFVNEPIVELQGVSRPLYRDLGALADDDLRRLDFSSWRRIEDRLLSGAAGALRPASEVIR
;
A
#
# COMPACT_ATOMS: atom_id res chain seq x y z
N MET A 1 6.50 11.07 -0.67
CA MET A 1 5.12 11.44 -1.05
C MET A 1 5.12 12.81 -1.70
N THR A 2 4.64 12.94 -2.94
CA THR A 2 4.56 14.24 -3.62
C THR A 2 3.38 15.04 -3.09
N THR A 3 2.16 14.50 -3.22
CA THR A 3 0.98 15.04 -2.56
C THR A 3 -0.06 13.94 -2.36
N PHE A 4 -0.60 13.80 -1.14
CA PHE A 4 -1.65 12.83 -0.82
C PHE A 4 -2.39 13.24 0.45
N GLY A 5 -3.67 13.60 0.32
CA GLY A 5 -4.46 14.19 1.40
C GLY A 5 -3.81 15.46 1.93
N ARG A 6 -3.51 15.48 3.25
CA ARG A 6 -2.83 16.61 3.92
C ARG A 6 -1.31 16.63 3.72
N HIS A 7 -0.71 15.52 3.29
CA HIS A 7 0.73 15.40 3.20
C HIS A 7 1.22 15.93 1.86
N ARG A 8 2.27 16.74 1.91
CA ARG A 8 2.93 17.34 0.74
C ARG A 8 4.42 17.28 0.95
N ASP A 9 5.15 16.87 -0.09
CA ASP A 9 6.61 16.76 -0.09
C ASP A 9 7.15 16.03 1.16
N LEU A 10 6.38 15.03 1.64
CA LEU A 10 6.71 14.26 2.83
C LEU A 10 7.61 13.10 2.43
N GLN A 11 8.84 13.09 2.96
CA GLN A 11 9.76 11.98 2.87
C GLN A 11 9.88 11.30 4.24
N LEU A 12 9.76 9.98 4.24
CA LEU A 12 9.92 9.15 5.43
C LEU A 12 10.87 8.02 5.08
N ASP A 13 11.97 7.94 5.82
CA ASP A 13 12.93 6.88 5.68
C ASP A 13 12.74 5.89 6.84
N PHE A 14 12.53 4.63 6.50
CA PHE A 14 12.37 3.56 7.48
C PHE A 14 13.71 2.80 7.58
N PRO A 15 14.34 2.74 8.76
CA PRO A 15 15.58 1.98 8.90
C PRO A 15 15.29 0.49 8.71
N PRO A 16 16.23 -0.28 8.11
CA PRO A 16 16.12 -1.73 8.08
C PRO A 16 16.19 -2.25 9.51
N THR A 17 15.07 -2.74 10.04
CA THR A 17 14.96 -3.15 11.43
C THR A 17 14.15 -4.44 11.59
N ALA A 18 14.56 -5.27 12.53
CA ALA A 18 13.82 -6.46 12.95
C ALA A 18 12.70 -6.14 13.97
N VAL A 19 12.62 -4.90 14.45
CA VAL A 19 11.57 -4.47 15.40
C VAL A 19 10.51 -3.59 14.72
N PRO A 20 9.24 -3.64 15.17
CA PRO A 20 8.18 -2.82 14.60
C PRO A 20 8.47 -1.32 14.69
N ILE A 21 8.10 -0.58 13.64
CA ILE A 21 8.18 0.88 13.60
C ILE A 21 6.84 1.46 14.05
N VAL A 22 6.87 2.33 15.06
CA VAL A 22 5.67 2.98 15.61
C VAL A 22 5.60 4.43 15.14
N ILE A 23 4.51 4.79 14.46
CA ILE A 23 4.25 6.15 14.00
C ILE A 23 3.24 6.81 14.94
N VAL A 24 3.71 7.78 15.74
CA VAL A 24 2.90 8.46 16.75
C VAL A 24 2.53 9.87 16.27
N GLY A 25 1.29 10.27 16.56
CA GLY A 25 0.81 11.63 16.32
C GLY A 25 -0.60 11.81 16.85
N ALA A 26 -1.03 13.07 16.98
CA ALA A 26 -2.40 13.39 17.39
C ALA A 26 -3.45 12.75 16.44
N ASN A 27 -4.71 12.75 16.89
CA ASN A 27 -5.82 12.48 15.97
C ASN A 27 -5.74 13.45 14.79
N GLU A 28 -6.11 12.97 13.60
CA GLU A 28 -6.07 13.75 12.35
C GLU A 28 -4.67 14.18 11.88
N ALA A 29 -3.59 13.78 12.56
CA ALA A 29 -2.21 14.05 12.14
C ALA A 29 -1.84 13.44 10.77
N GLY A 30 -2.68 12.57 10.22
CA GLY A 30 -2.48 11.96 8.90
C GLY A 30 -1.90 10.55 8.93
N LYS A 31 -1.98 9.84 10.07
CA LYS A 31 -1.53 8.44 10.19
C LYS A 31 -2.30 7.50 9.25
N SER A 32 -3.63 7.58 9.24
CA SER A 32 -4.46 6.81 8.30
C SER A 32 -4.20 7.22 6.85
N THR A 33 -3.93 8.50 6.59
CA THR A 33 -3.53 9.00 5.25
C THR A 33 -2.22 8.38 4.79
N LEU A 34 -1.25 8.19 5.69
CA LEU A 34 0.02 7.53 5.38
C LEU A 34 -0.19 6.04 5.07
N PHE A 35 -0.97 5.33 5.88
CA PHE A 35 -1.30 3.93 5.62
C PHE A 35 -1.98 3.76 4.26
N GLU A 36 -2.92 4.64 3.95
CA GLU A 36 -3.64 4.67 2.67
C GLU A 36 -2.73 4.98 1.49
N PHE A 37 -1.76 5.88 1.67
CA PHE A 37 -0.73 6.10 0.66
C PHE A 37 0.04 4.80 0.35
N VAL A 38 0.48 4.07 1.38
CA VAL A 38 1.19 2.78 1.19
C VAL A 38 0.30 1.78 0.44
N VAL A 39 -0.94 1.59 0.88
CA VAL A 39 -1.89 0.71 0.18
C VAL A 39 -2.10 1.16 -1.26
N THR A 40 -2.20 2.46 -1.54
CA THR A 40 -2.34 2.98 -2.89
C THR A 40 -1.10 2.75 -3.75
N MET A 41 0.12 2.88 -3.21
CA MET A 41 1.35 2.55 -3.94
C MET A 41 1.40 1.07 -4.33
N LEU A 42 0.92 0.18 -3.45
CA LEU A 42 0.94 -1.26 -3.68
C LEU A 42 -0.19 -1.75 -4.61
N PHE A 43 -1.40 -1.22 -4.46
CA PHE A 43 -2.63 -1.72 -5.12
C PHE A 43 -3.22 -0.78 -6.18
N GLY A 44 -2.70 0.43 -6.34
CA GLY A 44 -3.24 1.46 -7.23
C GLY A 44 -4.21 2.44 -6.54
N PHE A 45 -4.79 3.35 -7.30
CA PHE A 45 -5.79 4.31 -6.83
C PHE A 45 -7.19 3.68 -6.79
N GLU A 46 -7.94 3.99 -5.74
CA GLU A 46 -9.33 3.56 -5.60
C GLU A 46 -10.12 4.66 -4.84
N PRO A 47 -11.02 5.40 -5.51
CA PRO A 47 -11.34 5.34 -6.94
C PRO A 47 -10.19 5.85 -7.81
N ALA A 48 -10.05 5.36 -9.04
CA ALA A 48 -9.02 5.82 -9.99
C ALA A 48 -9.43 7.12 -10.74
N ASP A 49 -10.09 8.03 -10.04
CA ASP A 49 -10.58 9.31 -10.57
C ASP A 49 -10.09 10.45 -9.67
N ARG A 50 -9.36 11.39 -10.26
CA ARG A 50 -8.72 12.49 -9.52
C ARG A 50 -9.72 13.43 -8.84
N SER A 51 -10.86 13.68 -9.50
CA SER A 51 -11.84 14.68 -9.05
C SER A 51 -12.60 14.21 -7.80
N SER A 52 -12.85 12.91 -7.72
CA SER A 52 -13.60 12.26 -6.65
C SER A 52 -12.71 11.55 -5.62
N HIS A 53 -11.39 11.51 -5.82
CA HIS A 53 -10.48 10.83 -4.90
C HIS A 53 -10.53 11.46 -3.49
N PRO A 54 -10.78 10.68 -2.42
CA PRO A 54 -10.87 11.18 -1.04
C PRO A 54 -9.60 11.90 -0.57
N TYR A 55 -8.45 11.45 -1.04
CA TYR A 55 -7.13 12.01 -0.73
C TYR A 55 -6.64 13.04 -1.75
N ARG A 56 -7.53 13.64 -2.55
CA ARG A 56 -7.13 14.70 -3.48
C ARG A 56 -6.40 15.84 -2.73
N PRO A 57 -5.36 16.46 -3.33
CA PRO A 57 -4.69 17.61 -2.75
C PRO A 57 -5.66 18.72 -2.38
N TRP A 58 -5.41 19.39 -1.25
CA TRP A 58 -6.22 20.52 -0.78
C TRP A 58 -5.93 21.81 -1.56
N VAL A 59 -4.78 21.86 -2.24
CA VAL A 59 -4.35 22.98 -3.09
C VAL A 59 -4.41 22.55 -4.55
N ASP A 60 -5.01 23.40 -5.39
CA ASP A 60 -5.15 23.15 -6.82
C ASP A 60 -3.79 22.95 -7.50
N GLY A 61 -3.74 22.02 -8.46
CA GLY A 61 -2.57 21.77 -9.32
C GLY A 61 -1.59 20.68 -8.86
N GLY A 62 -1.67 20.17 -7.62
CA GLY A 62 -0.79 19.06 -7.18
C GLY A 62 -1.08 17.76 -7.92
N VAL A 63 -0.06 16.99 -8.33
CA VAL A 63 -0.24 15.61 -8.82
C VAL A 63 -0.41 14.70 -7.60
N LEU A 64 -1.56 14.03 -7.51
CA LEU A 64 -1.82 13.08 -6.44
C LEU A 64 -0.93 11.86 -6.65
N GLY A 65 -0.04 11.56 -5.71
CA GLY A 65 0.90 10.46 -5.90
C GLY A 65 2.19 10.57 -5.09
N GLY A 66 3.15 9.76 -5.49
CA GLY A 66 4.47 9.70 -4.89
C GLY A 66 5.20 8.41 -5.25
N SER A 67 6.23 8.12 -4.49
CA SER A 67 7.03 6.90 -4.61
C SER A 67 7.12 6.14 -3.29
N LEU A 68 7.40 4.85 -3.40
CA LEU A 68 7.68 3.92 -2.31
C LEU A 68 8.89 3.07 -2.69
N ASP A 69 9.93 3.13 -1.88
CA ASP A 69 11.09 2.25 -2.00
C ASP A 69 10.74 0.92 -1.34
N LEU A 70 11.02 -0.18 -2.04
CA LEU A 70 10.69 -1.53 -1.64
C LEU A 70 11.96 -2.38 -1.67
N GLU A 71 12.17 -3.09 -0.57
CA GLU A 71 13.11 -4.20 -0.47
C GLU A 71 12.29 -5.46 -0.16
N LEU A 72 12.35 -6.45 -1.06
CA LEU A 72 11.65 -7.72 -0.87
C LEU A 72 12.55 -8.73 -0.15
N GLY A 73 11.97 -9.86 0.26
CA GLY A 73 12.68 -10.86 1.08
C GLY A 73 13.85 -11.56 0.38
N ASP A 74 13.97 -11.42 -0.94
CA ASP A 74 15.11 -11.86 -1.75
C ASP A 74 16.24 -10.81 -1.85
N GLY A 75 16.06 -9.66 -1.21
CA GLY A 75 16.99 -8.53 -1.25
C GLY A 75 16.86 -7.66 -2.50
N GLU A 76 15.84 -7.88 -3.34
CA GLU A 76 15.61 -7.05 -4.52
C GLU A 76 15.08 -5.67 -4.11
N VAL A 77 15.86 -4.64 -4.47
CA VAL A 77 15.50 -3.24 -4.23
C VAL A 77 14.89 -2.62 -5.49
N SER A 78 13.76 -1.95 -5.30
CA SER A 78 13.05 -1.26 -6.36
C SER A 78 12.29 -0.04 -5.86
N VAL A 79 11.95 0.87 -6.77
CA VAL A 79 11.16 2.07 -6.50
C VAL A 79 9.85 1.97 -7.27
N VAL A 80 8.73 1.99 -6.55
CA VAL A 80 7.38 2.07 -7.13
C VAL A 80 6.93 3.52 -7.12
N THR A 81 6.56 4.06 -8.27
CA THR A 81 6.00 5.41 -8.42
C THR A 81 4.58 5.31 -8.95
N ARG A 82 3.63 6.04 -8.35
CA ARG A 82 2.28 6.19 -8.89
C ARG A 82 1.80 7.63 -8.86
N GLU A 83 1.07 8.00 -9.91
CA GLU A 83 0.48 9.32 -10.08
C GLU A 83 -0.95 9.23 -10.61
N LEU A 84 -1.84 10.07 -10.07
CA LEU A 84 -3.20 10.26 -10.55
C LEU A 84 -3.36 11.70 -11.08
N ALA A 85 -3.14 11.83 -12.39
CA ALA A 85 -3.50 13.01 -13.18
C ALA A 85 -4.88 12.75 -13.83
N ASP A 86 -5.02 12.94 -15.15
CA ASP A 86 -6.24 12.59 -15.88
C ASP A 86 -6.50 11.07 -15.91
N ARG A 87 -5.43 10.29 -15.83
CA ARG A 87 -5.46 8.83 -15.73
C ARG A 87 -4.40 8.37 -14.72
N PRO A 88 -4.64 7.25 -14.02
CA PRO A 88 -3.64 6.63 -13.17
C PRO A 88 -2.45 6.17 -14.02
N ARG A 89 -1.26 6.35 -13.47
CA ARG A 89 0.00 5.85 -14.03
C ARG A 89 0.81 5.22 -12.92
N GLY A 90 1.49 4.13 -13.25
CA GLY A 90 2.38 3.43 -12.36
C GLY A 90 3.66 2.98 -13.06
N GLU A 91 4.75 3.05 -12.32
CA GLU A 91 6.05 2.58 -12.78
C GLU A 91 6.78 1.90 -11.63
N ARG A 92 7.53 0.83 -11.91
CA ARG A 92 8.52 0.26 -11.00
C ARG A 92 9.88 0.26 -11.67
N ARG A 93 10.88 0.80 -10.97
CA ARG A 93 12.29 0.80 -11.38
C ARG A 93 13.07 -0.11 -10.45
N TYR A 94 13.77 -1.08 -11.02
CA TYR A 94 14.63 -1.99 -10.27
C TYR A 94 16.05 -1.44 -10.23
N ALA A 95 16.80 -1.75 -9.17
CA ALA A 95 18.22 -1.37 -9.08
C ALA A 95 19.06 -1.93 -10.25
N SER A 96 18.64 -3.06 -10.84
CA SER A 96 19.22 -3.66 -12.04
C SER A 96 19.06 -2.81 -13.33
N GLY A 97 18.25 -1.75 -13.28
CA GLY A 97 17.88 -0.95 -14.45
C GLY A 97 16.65 -1.47 -15.20
N HIS A 98 16.10 -2.64 -14.81
CA HIS A 98 14.82 -3.11 -15.35
C HIS A 98 13.68 -2.15 -14.96
N ARG A 99 12.69 -2.02 -15.85
CA ARG A 99 11.55 -1.13 -15.67
C ARG A 99 10.27 -1.82 -16.08
N LEU A 100 9.25 -1.71 -15.22
CA LEU A 100 7.89 -2.15 -15.50
C LEU A 100 6.95 -0.96 -15.40
N THR A 101 6.03 -0.85 -16.36
CA THR A 101 4.95 0.13 -16.34
C THR A 101 3.63 -0.57 -16.14
N PHE A 102 2.76 0.02 -15.33
CA PHE A 102 1.42 -0.47 -15.05
C PHE A 102 0.46 0.71 -14.96
N VAL A 103 -0.84 0.46 -15.11
CA VAL A 103 -1.84 1.53 -15.08
C VAL A 103 -2.28 1.76 -13.64
N ASN A 104 -2.96 0.78 -13.08
CA ASN A 104 -3.56 0.87 -11.75
C ASN A 104 -3.71 -0.48 -11.05
N GLU A 105 -3.23 -1.54 -11.67
CA GLU A 105 -3.16 -2.89 -11.12
C GLU A 105 -2.19 -2.96 -9.92
N PRO A 106 -2.38 -3.93 -9.01
CA PRO A 106 -1.42 -4.19 -7.94
C PRO A 106 -0.03 -4.53 -8.48
N ILE A 107 1.00 -4.33 -7.66
CA ILE A 107 2.33 -4.87 -7.95
C ILE A 107 2.27 -6.39 -8.12
N VAL A 108 3.20 -6.95 -8.90
CA VAL A 108 3.17 -8.36 -9.32
C VAL A 108 3.11 -9.33 -8.13
N GLU A 109 3.81 -9.01 -7.04
CA GLU A 109 3.85 -9.80 -5.81
C GLU A 109 2.49 -9.89 -5.11
N LEU A 110 1.60 -8.94 -5.36
CA LEU A 110 0.29 -8.84 -4.71
C LEU A 110 -0.85 -9.23 -5.64
N GLN A 111 -0.61 -9.79 -6.84
CA GLN A 111 -1.69 -10.15 -7.76
C GLN A 111 -2.66 -11.22 -7.21
N GLY A 112 -2.17 -12.10 -6.32
CA GLY A 112 -2.99 -13.10 -5.63
C GLY A 112 -3.62 -12.61 -4.31
N VAL A 113 -3.24 -11.41 -3.85
CA VAL A 113 -3.71 -10.81 -2.59
C VAL A 113 -4.71 -9.72 -2.93
N SER A 114 -5.91 -9.75 -2.36
CA SER A 114 -6.83 -8.64 -2.55
C SER A 114 -6.49 -7.46 -1.64
N ARG A 115 -6.86 -6.24 -2.06
CA ARG A 115 -6.69 -5.03 -1.25
C ARG A 115 -7.36 -5.16 0.13
N PRO A 116 -8.60 -5.66 0.29
CA PRO A 116 -9.20 -5.84 1.61
C PRO A 116 -8.38 -6.78 2.49
N LEU A 117 -7.91 -7.91 1.95
CA LEU A 117 -7.08 -8.87 2.68
C LEU A 117 -5.79 -8.23 3.21
N TYR A 118 -5.12 -7.45 2.36
CA TYR A 118 -3.91 -6.72 2.77
C TYR A 118 -4.19 -5.68 3.85
N ARG A 119 -5.30 -4.94 3.73
CA ARG A 119 -5.72 -3.96 4.74
C ARG A 119 -6.02 -4.64 6.07
N ASP A 120 -6.70 -5.77 6.04
CA ASP A 120 -7.03 -6.53 7.24
C ASP A 120 -5.74 -7.00 7.92
N LEU A 121 -4.79 -7.57 7.18
CA LEU A 121 -3.46 -7.92 7.71
C LEU A 121 -2.69 -6.72 8.26
N GLY A 122 -2.74 -5.56 7.59
CA GLY A 122 -2.11 -4.33 8.04
C GLY A 122 -2.76 -3.73 9.30
N ALA A 123 -4.08 -3.88 9.44
CA ALA A 123 -4.85 -3.42 10.61
C ALA A 123 -4.74 -4.39 11.80
N LEU A 124 -4.57 -5.69 11.52
CA LEU A 124 -4.32 -6.72 12.54
C LEU A 124 -3.07 -6.39 13.37
N ALA A 125 -2.06 -5.75 12.79
CA ALA A 125 -0.90 -5.27 13.55
C ALA A 125 -1.26 -4.31 14.72
N ASP A 126 -2.34 -3.54 14.66
CA ASP A 126 -2.66 -2.54 15.70
C ASP A 126 -3.17 -3.20 17.02
N ASP A 127 -4.00 -4.24 16.91
CA ASP A 127 -4.51 -5.01 18.06
C ASP A 127 -3.63 -6.24 18.39
N ASP A 128 -3.01 -6.89 17.40
CA ASP A 128 -2.18 -8.09 17.60
C ASP A 128 -0.78 -7.78 18.13
N LEU A 129 -0.22 -6.59 17.86
CA LEU A 129 1.07 -6.19 18.45
C LEU A 129 1.02 -6.12 19.99
N ARG A 130 -0.17 -5.99 20.59
CA ARG A 130 -0.36 -5.98 22.04
C ARG A 130 -0.48 -7.37 22.66
N ARG A 131 -0.65 -8.42 21.85
CA ARG A 131 -0.87 -9.82 22.30
C ARG A 131 -0.24 -10.82 21.33
N LEU A 132 1.10 -10.86 21.28
CA LEU A 132 1.84 -11.94 20.62
C LEU A 132 1.61 -13.29 21.32
N ASP A 133 0.40 -13.84 21.24
CA ASP A 133 0.06 -15.19 21.65
C ASP A 133 -0.53 -15.99 20.47
N PHE A 134 -0.49 -17.32 20.58
CA PHE A 134 -0.94 -18.25 19.56
C PHE A 134 -2.46 -18.12 19.24
N SER A 135 -3.23 -17.45 20.11
CA SER A 135 -4.68 -17.25 19.91
C SER A 135 -4.98 -16.08 18.97
N SER A 136 -4.09 -15.09 18.89
CA SER A 136 -4.13 -14.04 17.86
C SER A 136 -3.87 -14.62 16.47
N TRP A 137 -2.88 -15.52 16.33
CA TRP A 137 -2.62 -16.22 15.07
C TRP A 137 -3.84 -16.99 14.56
N ARG A 138 -4.57 -17.68 15.45
CA ARG A 138 -5.77 -18.43 15.08
C ARG A 138 -6.94 -17.52 14.66
N ARG A 139 -7.03 -16.30 15.19
CA ARG A 139 -8.01 -15.28 14.76
C ARG A 139 -7.63 -14.63 13.45
N ILE A 140 -6.34 -14.41 13.21
CA ILE A 140 -5.81 -14.01 11.91
C ILE A 140 -6.16 -15.11 10.90
N GLU A 141 -5.87 -16.38 11.20
CA GLU A 141 -6.20 -17.53 10.37
C GLU A 141 -7.72 -17.63 10.12
N ASP A 142 -8.57 -17.53 11.14
CA ASP A 142 -10.03 -17.59 10.96
C ASP A 142 -10.57 -16.38 10.15
N ARG A 143 -10.03 -15.16 10.33
CA ARG A 143 -10.39 -13.98 9.51
C ARG A 143 -9.86 -14.08 8.08
N LEU A 144 -8.64 -14.59 7.91
CA LEU A 144 -8.05 -14.87 6.61
C LEU A 144 -8.85 -15.94 5.89
N LEU A 145 -9.22 -17.05 6.55
CA LEU A 145 -9.99 -18.15 5.95
C LEU A 145 -11.45 -17.74 5.68
N SER A 146 -12.08 -16.95 6.56
CA SER A 146 -13.44 -16.44 6.35
C SER A 146 -13.51 -15.31 5.33
N GLY A 147 -12.46 -14.49 5.20
CA GLY A 147 -12.33 -13.48 4.15
C GLY A 147 -11.87 -14.05 2.81
N ALA A 148 -10.96 -15.04 2.81
CA ALA A 148 -10.35 -15.67 1.63
C ALA A 148 -11.34 -16.40 0.72
N ALA A 149 -12.48 -16.84 1.25
CA ALA A 149 -13.53 -17.47 0.44
C ALA A 149 -14.03 -16.55 -0.70
N GLY A 150 -13.86 -15.23 -0.58
CA GLY A 150 -14.06 -14.26 -1.68
C GLY A 150 -12.87 -13.33 -1.96
N ALA A 151 -11.82 -13.35 -1.12
CA ALA A 151 -10.69 -12.41 -1.16
C ALA A 151 -9.42 -12.95 -1.83
N LEU A 152 -9.37 -14.24 -2.18
CA LEU A 152 -8.34 -14.83 -3.03
C LEU A 152 -8.82 -14.79 -4.48
N ARG A 153 -8.01 -14.23 -5.38
CA ARG A 153 -8.35 -14.23 -6.81
C ARG A 153 -8.09 -15.62 -7.39
N PRO A 154 -9.00 -16.18 -8.20
CA PRO A 154 -8.78 -17.46 -8.86
C PRO A 154 -7.50 -17.41 -9.71
N ALA A 155 -6.72 -18.50 -9.75
CA ALA A 155 -5.49 -18.56 -10.54
C ALA A 155 -5.71 -18.24 -12.04
N SER A 156 -6.91 -18.54 -12.56
CA SER A 156 -7.32 -18.22 -13.94
C SER A 156 -7.48 -16.73 -14.22
N GLU A 157 -7.59 -15.87 -13.20
CA GLU A 157 -7.68 -14.41 -13.33
C GLU A 157 -6.33 -13.71 -13.19
N VAL A 158 -5.30 -14.43 -12.73
CA VAL A 158 -3.97 -13.90 -12.42
C VAL A 158 -2.96 -14.14 -13.55
N ILE A 159 -3.13 -15.21 -14.34
CA ILE A 159 -2.23 -15.55 -15.44
C ILE A 159 -2.78 -14.97 -16.75
N ARG A 160 -2.11 -13.96 -17.32
CA ARG A 160 -2.31 -13.47 -18.69
C ARG A 160 -0.98 -13.26 -19.40
#